data_AF-A0A9D2G666-F1
#
_entry.id   AF-A0A9D2G666-F1
#
_cell.length_a   1.000
_cell.length_b   1.000
_cell.length_c   1.000
_cell.angle_alpha   90.00
_cell.angle_beta   90.00
_cell.angle_gamma   90.00
#
_symmetry.space_group_name_H-M   'P 1'
#
loop_
_entity.id
_entity.type
_entity.pdbx_description
1 polymer ?
#
loop_
_entity_poly.entity_id
_entity_poly.type
_entity_poly.pdbx_seq_one_letter_code
_entity_poly.pdbx_strand_id
1 'polypeptide(L)'
;MKVCHTEAMKLIKELEKQKDELVEFEDRNSIVSYKEGETPIDSGYGYETTREQIRAIDDRIRAVRTVLARANTEVIAEPFGITIGEALVLLAQLQNERAQVESLTGRNPLKSEITYNGVIRFTRCNYDVKQAEADAGALRKRISELQIAIDRANLTNYIEI
;
A
#
# COMPACT_ATOMS: atom_id res chain seq x y z
N MET A 1 -5.84 -24.52 -5.45
CA MET A 1 -4.36 -24.45 -5.48
C MET A 1 -3.87 -23.94 -4.14
N LYS A 2 -2.80 -24.52 -3.56
CA LYS A 2 -2.24 -24.07 -2.29
C LYS A 2 -1.04 -23.16 -2.53
N VAL A 3 -1.10 -21.91 -2.06
CA VAL A 3 -0.07 -20.89 -2.24
C VAL A 3 0.17 -20.11 -0.96
N CYS A 4 1.34 -19.51 -0.78
CA CYS A 4 1.54 -18.59 0.34
C CYS A 4 0.84 -17.25 0.13
N HIS A 5 0.67 -16.44 1.18
CA HIS A 5 -0.01 -15.14 1.04
C HIS A 5 0.73 -14.24 0.05
N THR A 6 2.06 -14.23 0.08
CA THR A 6 2.88 -13.46 -0.85
C THR A 6 2.65 -13.87 -2.31
N GLU A 7 2.52 -15.17 -2.58
CA GLU A 7 2.21 -15.70 -3.92
C GLU A 7 0.80 -15.30 -4.36
N ALA A 8 -0.19 -15.38 -3.47
CA ALA A 8 -1.55 -14.94 -3.78
C ALA A 8 -1.61 -13.43 -4.08
N MET A 9 -0.87 -12.60 -3.35
CA MET A 9 -0.75 -11.17 -3.64
C MET A 9 -0.09 -10.91 -5.00
N LYS A 10 0.92 -11.71 -5.40
CA LYS A 10 1.52 -11.65 -6.74
C LYS A 10 0.52 -12.05 -7.83
N LEU A 11 -0.28 -13.09 -7.59
CA LEU A 11 -1.34 -13.50 -8.51
C LEU A 11 -2.36 -12.39 -8.73
N ILE A 12 -2.76 -11.67 -7.67
CA ILE A 12 -3.64 -10.50 -7.82
C ILE A 12 -3.02 -9.45 -8.73
N LYS A 13 -1.74 -9.09 -8.53
CA LYS A 13 -1.05 -8.11 -9.38
C LYS A 13 -0.97 -8.53 -10.85
N GLU A 14 -0.74 -9.81 -11.10
CA GLU A 14 -0.71 -10.36 -12.45
C GLU A 14 -2.11 -10.30 -13.11
N LEU A 15 -3.16 -10.63 -12.36
CA LEU A 15 -4.53 -10.51 -12.84
C LEU A 15 -4.92 -9.05 -13.11
N GLU A 16 -4.52 -8.12 -12.24
CA GLU A 16 -4.70 -6.67 -12.46
C GLU A 16 -3.99 -6.22 -13.73
N LYS A 17 -2.74 -6.64 -13.94
CA LYS A 17 -1.99 -6.34 -15.18
C LYS A 17 -2.69 -6.88 -16.43
N GLN A 18 -3.18 -8.12 -16.39
CA GLN A 18 -3.92 -8.71 -17.51
C GLN A 18 -5.20 -7.94 -17.82
N LYS A 19 -5.89 -7.46 -16.79
CA LYS A 19 -7.05 -6.59 -16.97
C LYS A 19 -6.67 -5.27 -17.60
N ASP A 20 -5.60 -4.63 -17.13
CA ASP A 20 -5.11 -3.36 -17.68
C ASP A 20 -4.74 -3.52 -19.17
N GLU A 21 -4.06 -4.61 -19.54
CA GLU A 21 -3.74 -4.94 -20.94
C GLU A 21 -5.00 -5.09 -21.82
N LEU A 22 -6.08 -5.70 -21.29
CA LEU A 22 -7.35 -5.82 -22.00
C LEU A 22 -8.04 -4.46 -22.16
N VAL A 23 -7.99 -3.59 -21.15
CA VAL A 23 -8.54 -2.24 -21.22
C VAL A 23 -7.76 -1.40 -22.23
N GLU A 24 -6.42 -1.47 -22.20
CA GLU A 24 -5.57 -0.81 -23.20
C GLU A 24 -5.80 -1.36 -24.61
N PHE A 25 -6.14 -2.64 -24.74
CA PHE A 25 -6.55 -3.23 -26.01
C PHE A 25 -7.90 -2.67 -26.47
N GLU A 26 -8.90 -2.62 -25.59
CA GLU A 26 -10.23 -2.02 -25.86
C GLU A 26 -10.11 -0.55 -26.30
N ASP A 27 -9.34 0.26 -25.57
CA ASP A 27 -9.12 1.68 -25.86
C ASP A 27 -8.49 1.91 -27.26
N ARG A 28 -7.56 1.05 -27.67
CA ARG A 28 -6.87 1.17 -28.96
C ARG A 28 -7.69 0.66 -30.14
N ASN A 29 -8.56 -0.33 -29.92
CA ASN A 29 -9.17 -1.12 -30.99
C ASN A 29 -10.68 -0.94 -31.11
N SER A 30 -11.31 -0.16 -30.21
CA SER A 30 -12.75 0.11 -30.20
C SER A 30 -13.23 1.05 -31.32
N ILE A 31 -12.32 1.80 -31.95
CA ILE A 31 -12.64 2.75 -33.02
C ILE A 31 -11.66 2.57 -34.17
N VAL A 32 -12.17 2.50 -35.41
CA VAL A 32 -11.37 2.46 -36.63
C VAL A 32 -11.72 3.66 -37.50
N SER A 33 -10.71 4.43 -37.92
CA SER A 33 -10.85 5.54 -38.86
C SER A 33 -10.23 5.16 -40.21
N TYR A 34 -10.95 5.39 -41.30
CA TYR A 34 -10.55 5.04 -42.66
C TYR A 34 -11.04 6.10 -43.65
N LYS A 35 -10.42 6.20 -44.83
CA LYS A 35 -10.83 7.18 -45.85
C LYS A 35 -11.99 6.67 -46.69
N GLU A 36 -12.72 7.60 -47.31
CA GLU A 36 -13.75 7.28 -48.29
C GLU A 36 -13.16 6.45 -49.45
N GLY A 37 -13.76 5.29 -49.72
CA GLY A 37 -13.28 4.33 -50.72
C GLY A 37 -12.29 3.26 -50.21
N GLU A 38 -11.80 3.37 -48.97
CA GLU A 38 -10.99 2.32 -48.32
C GLU A 38 -11.86 1.36 -47.50
N THR A 39 -11.37 0.13 -47.28
CA THR A 39 -12.02 -0.83 -46.37
C THR A 39 -11.45 -0.67 -44.97
N PRO A 40 -12.31 -0.62 -43.92
CA PRO A 40 -11.83 -0.59 -42.53
C PRO A 40 -11.03 -1.84 -42.22
N ILE A 41 -9.92 -1.69 -41.51
CA ILE A 41 -9.15 -2.81 -40.98
C ILE A 41 -9.92 -3.40 -39.79
N ASP A 42 -10.12 -4.72 -39.78
CA ASP A 42 -10.67 -5.42 -38.62
C ASP A 42 -9.65 -5.37 -37.47
N SER A 43 -10.03 -4.71 -36.38
CA SER A 43 -9.20 -4.57 -35.19
C SER A 43 -9.20 -5.84 -34.32
N GLY A 44 -10.04 -6.84 -34.64
CA GLY A 44 -10.22 -8.05 -33.86
C GLY A 44 -10.92 -7.83 -32.52
N TYR A 45 -11.44 -6.62 -32.29
CA TYR A 45 -12.12 -6.25 -31.06
C TYR A 45 -13.57 -6.71 -31.04
N GLY A 46 -13.96 -7.42 -29.98
CA GLY A 46 -15.34 -7.75 -29.67
C GLY A 46 -15.73 -7.18 -28.30
N TYR A 47 -16.77 -6.34 -28.25
CA TYR A 47 -17.20 -5.73 -26.99
C TYR A 47 -17.63 -6.80 -25.98
N GLU A 48 -18.55 -7.69 -26.35
CA GLU A 48 -19.09 -8.71 -25.43
C GLU A 48 -17.97 -9.64 -24.91
N THR A 49 -17.11 -10.13 -25.80
CA THR A 49 -16.00 -11.01 -25.43
C THR A 49 -14.99 -10.33 -24.52
N THR A 50 -14.62 -9.07 -24.82
CA THR A 50 -13.71 -8.29 -23.96
C THR A 50 -14.32 -8.03 -22.59
N ARG A 51 -15.63 -7.69 -22.53
CA ARG A 51 -16.33 -7.49 -21.27
C ARG A 51 -16.44 -8.77 -20.44
N GLU A 52 -16.67 -9.92 -21.07
CA GLU A 52 -16.69 -11.22 -20.41
C GLU A 52 -15.32 -11.58 -19.82
N GLN A 53 -14.23 -11.37 -20.58
CA GLN A 53 -12.86 -11.60 -20.10
C GLN A 53 -12.52 -10.71 -18.89
N ILE A 54 -12.85 -9.42 -18.95
CA ILE A 54 -12.63 -8.49 -17.83
C ILE A 54 -13.41 -8.93 -16.58
N ARG A 55 -14.69 -9.32 -16.72
CA ARG A 55 -15.50 -9.79 -15.59
C ARG A 55 -14.94 -11.08 -14.97
N ALA A 56 -14.48 -12.01 -15.80
CA ALA A 56 -13.87 -13.25 -15.33
C ALA A 56 -12.59 -12.98 -14.52
N ILE A 57 -11.76 -12.01 -14.95
CA ILE A 57 -10.60 -11.57 -14.19
C ILE A 57 -11.01 -10.93 -12.86
N ASP A 58 -12.00 -10.03 -12.87
CA ASP A 58 -12.51 -9.37 -11.67
C ASP A 58 -13.07 -10.36 -10.65
N ASP A 59 -13.80 -11.39 -11.10
CA ASP A 59 -14.32 -12.45 -10.23
C ASP A 59 -13.18 -13.27 -9.60
N ARG A 60 -12.14 -13.57 -10.37
CA ARG A 60 -10.96 -14.27 -9.87
C ARG A 60 -10.17 -13.44 -8.86
N ILE A 61 -9.97 -12.15 -9.11
CA ILE A 61 -9.35 -11.22 -8.15
C ILE A 61 -10.17 -11.18 -6.87
N ARG A 62 -11.50 -11.08 -6.97
CA ARG A 62 -12.41 -11.05 -5.80
C ARG A 62 -12.25 -12.30 -4.95
N ALA A 63 -12.26 -13.49 -5.58
CA ALA A 63 -12.09 -14.76 -4.86
C ALA A 63 -10.77 -14.81 -4.08
N VAL A 64 -9.64 -14.46 -4.72
CA VAL A 64 -8.32 -14.48 -4.06
C VAL A 64 -8.26 -13.46 -2.92
N ARG A 65 -8.80 -12.24 -3.12
CA ARG A 65 -8.85 -11.20 -2.07
C ARG A 65 -9.70 -11.63 -0.87
N THR A 66 -10.83 -12.30 -1.08
CA THR A 66 -11.67 -12.80 0.01
C THR A 66 -10.93 -13.81 0.88
N VAL A 67 -10.19 -14.74 0.26
CA VAL A 67 -9.40 -15.72 1.01
C VAL A 67 -8.27 -15.04 1.80
N LEU A 68 -7.56 -14.08 1.19
CA LEU A 68 -6.53 -13.30 1.89
C LEU A 68 -7.11 -12.49 3.04
N ALA A 69 -8.28 -11.86 2.85
CA ALA A 69 -8.95 -11.10 3.90
C ALA A 69 -9.29 -11.98 5.10
N ARG A 70 -9.76 -13.21 4.86
CA ARG A 70 -9.99 -14.20 5.92
C ARG A 70 -8.69 -14.56 6.62
N ALA A 71 -7.63 -14.87 5.88
CA ALA A 71 -6.34 -15.21 6.46
C ALA A 71 -5.77 -14.07 7.32
N ASN A 72 -5.99 -12.81 6.95
CA ASN A 72 -5.58 -11.66 7.75
C ASN A 72 -6.26 -11.60 9.13
N THR A 73 -7.45 -12.19 9.29
CA THR A 73 -8.17 -12.25 10.57
C THR A 73 -7.81 -13.48 11.42
N GLU A 74 -7.12 -14.47 10.84
CA GLU A 74 -6.87 -15.76 11.50
C GLU A 74 -5.37 -15.98 11.79
N VAL A 75 -4.48 -15.50 10.92
CA VAL A 75 -3.03 -15.73 11.02
C VAL A 75 -2.37 -14.74 11.97
N ILE A 76 -1.57 -15.26 12.91
CA ILE A 76 -0.83 -14.49 13.90
C ILE A 76 0.56 -14.07 13.39
N ALA A 77 0.91 -12.80 13.59
CA ALA A 77 2.21 -12.22 13.31
C ALA A 77 3.13 -12.33 14.54
N GLU A 78 3.91 -13.40 14.62
CA GLU A 78 4.90 -13.60 15.69
C GLU A 78 6.15 -12.72 15.49
N PRO A 79 6.74 -12.14 16.56
CA PRO A 79 6.45 -12.37 17.99
C PRO A 79 5.42 -11.39 18.61
N PHE A 80 4.63 -10.68 17.79
CA PHE A 80 3.72 -9.63 18.29
C PHE A 80 2.42 -10.20 18.88
N GLY A 81 2.09 -11.47 18.61
CA GLY A 81 0.92 -12.14 19.19
C GLY A 81 -0.43 -11.57 18.73
N ILE A 82 -0.45 -10.80 17.65
CA ILE A 82 -1.64 -10.19 17.04
C ILE A 82 -1.87 -10.75 15.64
N THR A 83 -3.10 -10.67 15.13
CA THR A 83 -3.41 -11.08 13.76
C THR A 83 -2.67 -10.21 12.74
N ILE A 84 -2.45 -10.71 11.51
CA ILE A 84 -1.88 -9.89 10.42
C ILE A 84 -2.72 -8.63 10.20
N GLY A 85 -4.06 -8.73 10.28
CA GLY A 85 -4.96 -7.58 10.17
C GLY A 85 -4.69 -6.51 11.22
N GLU A 86 -4.59 -6.91 12.49
CA GLU A 86 -4.22 -5.99 13.58
C GLU A 86 -2.81 -5.44 13.43
N ALA A 87 -1.86 -6.26 12.97
CA ALA A 87 -0.49 -5.86 12.71
C ALA A 87 -0.41 -4.75 11.64
N LEU A 88 -1.22 -4.83 10.58
CA LEU A 88 -1.30 -3.78 9.55
C LEU A 88 -1.87 -2.47 10.10
N VAL A 89 -2.88 -2.54 10.98
CA VAL A 89 -3.43 -1.35 11.65
C VAL A 89 -2.40 -0.74 12.60
N LEU A 90 -1.73 -1.57 13.42
CA LEU A 90 -0.67 -1.13 14.31
C LEU A 90 0.49 -0.49 13.54
N LEU A 91 0.86 -1.06 12.39
CA LEU A 91 1.89 -0.50 11.53
C LEU A 91 1.53 0.92 11.07
N ALA A 92 0.29 1.15 10.65
CA ALA A 92 -0.18 2.48 10.26
C ALA A 92 -0.18 3.46 11.45
N GLN A 93 -0.61 3.02 12.63
CA GLN A 93 -0.59 3.81 13.85
C GLN A 93 0.84 4.24 14.23
N LEU A 94 1.78 3.29 14.25
CA LEU A 94 3.19 3.55 14.54
C LEU A 94 3.84 4.47 13.50
N GLN A 95 3.50 4.33 12.22
CA GLN A 95 3.99 5.22 11.17
C GLN A 95 3.51 6.66 11.35
N ASN A 96 2.24 6.84 11.71
CA ASN A 96 1.66 8.16 12.01
C ASN A 96 2.30 8.77 13.26
N GLU A 97 2.44 8.00 14.33
CA GLU A 97 3.11 8.44 15.56
C GLU A 97 4.56 8.84 15.29
N ARG A 98 5.31 8.02 14.54
CA ARG A 98 6.68 8.33 14.13
C ARG A 98 6.74 9.65 13.36
N ALA A 99 5.87 9.86 12.38
CA ALA A 99 5.85 11.10 11.61
C ALA A 99 5.60 12.33 12.50
N GLN A 100 4.70 12.21 13.49
CA GLN A 100 4.46 13.25 14.47
C GLN A 100 5.69 13.50 15.35
N VAL A 101 6.31 12.47 15.92
CA VAL A 101 7.48 12.60 16.81
C VAL A 101 8.69 13.14 16.05
N GLU A 102 8.94 12.69 14.81
CA GLU A 102 10.01 13.22 13.96
C GLU A 102 9.85 14.72 13.66
N SER A 103 8.61 15.22 13.57
CA SER A 103 8.38 16.68 13.45
C SER A 103 8.83 17.48 14.68
N LEU A 104 8.97 16.81 15.84
CA LEU A 104 9.43 17.41 17.09
C LEU A 104 10.95 17.39 17.23
N THR A 105 11.64 16.45 16.58
CA THR A 105 13.11 16.32 16.69
C THR A 105 13.84 17.46 15.98
N GLY A 106 13.26 18.02 14.93
CA GLY A 106 13.87 19.10 14.15
C GLY A 106 13.79 20.50 14.78
N ARG A 107 13.25 20.66 16.01
CA ARG A 107 13.07 21.98 16.63
C ARG A 107 14.31 22.41 17.42
N ASN A 108 14.66 23.69 17.30
CA ASN A 108 15.69 24.29 18.14
C ASN A 108 15.20 24.39 19.60
N PRO A 109 15.95 23.87 20.58
CA PRO A 109 15.55 23.93 21.99
C PRO A 109 15.32 25.37 22.49
N LEU A 110 16.13 26.32 22.00
CA LEU A 110 15.98 27.75 22.24
C LEU A 110 16.37 28.53 20.98
N LYS A 111 15.51 29.43 20.53
CA LYS A 111 15.75 30.37 19.43
C LYS A 111 15.48 31.79 19.90
N SER A 112 16.32 32.72 19.50
CA SER A 112 16.08 34.16 19.64
C SER A 112 15.83 34.80 18.28
N GLU A 113 14.90 35.75 18.21
CA GLU A 113 14.65 36.57 17.02
C GLU A 113 14.44 38.03 17.40
N ILE A 114 14.91 38.96 16.56
CA ILE A 114 14.63 40.39 16.72
C ILE A 114 13.31 40.65 15.99
N THR A 115 12.30 41.09 16.73
CA THR A 115 11.00 41.47 16.17
C THR A 115 11.12 42.76 15.35
N TYR A 116 10.13 43.04 14.51
CA TYR A 116 10.08 44.26 13.69
C TYR A 116 10.24 45.55 14.53
N ASN A 117 9.81 45.53 15.80
CA ASN A 117 9.89 46.66 16.73
C ASN A 117 11.22 46.71 17.50
N GLY A 118 12.22 45.91 17.12
CA GLY A 118 13.55 45.88 17.75
C GLY A 118 13.64 45.09 19.07
N VAL A 119 12.56 44.45 19.52
CA VAL A 119 12.53 43.64 20.75
C VAL A 119 13.00 42.21 20.48
N ILE A 120 13.90 41.68 21.32
CA ILE A 120 14.32 40.27 21.25
C ILE A 120 13.21 39.37 21.81
N ARG A 121 12.73 38.45 20.99
CA ARG A 121 11.81 37.38 21.39
C ARG A 121 12.57 36.07 21.52
N PHE A 122 12.38 35.37 22.64
CA PHE A 122 12.86 34.01 22.83
C PHE A 122 11.73 33.01 22.63
N THR A 123 11.98 31.97 21.84
CA THR A 123 11.09 30.83 21.67
C THR A 123 11.82 29.60 22.18
N ARG A 124 11.25 28.94 23.19
CA ARG A 124 11.81 27.72 23.78
C ARG A 124 10.89 26.53 23.50
N CYS A 125 11.48 25.36 23.29
CA CYS A 125 10.71 24.12 23.34
C CYS A 125 10.25 23.83 24.79
N ASN A 126 9.03 23.33 24.91
CA ASN A 126 8.43 22.91 26.20
C ASN A 126 8.58 21.40 26.44
N TYR A 127 9.52 20.76 25.74
CA TYR A 127 9.82 19.33 25.81
C TYR A 127 11.32 19.13 25.56
N ASP A 128 11.83 17.95 25.90
CA ASP A 128 13.20 17.57 25.58
C ASP A 128 13.30 17.03 24.15
N VAL A 129 14.01 17.76 23.30
CA VAL A 129 14.23 17.38 21.89
C VAL A 129 15.02 16.07 21.79
N LYS A 130 15.96 15.80 22.72
CA LYS A 130 16.72 14.55 22.73
C LYS A 130 15.85 13.35 23.10
N GLN A 131 14.87 13.56 23.97
CA GLN A 131 13.88 12.53 24.28
C GLN A 131 13.05 12.19 23.03
N ALA A 132 12.57 13.22 22.31
CA ALA A 132 11.85 13.01 21.05
C ALA A 132 12.71 12.28 20.00
N GLU A 133 14.02 12.56 19.92
CA GLU A 133 14.96 11.83 19.05
C GLU A 133 15.08 10.35 19.42
N ALA A 134 15.19 10.06 20.72
CA ALA A 134 15.24 8.69 21.22
C ALA A 134 13.94 7.94 20.94
N ASP A 135 12.78 8.56 21.18
CA ASP A 135 11.45 8.00 20.93
C ASP A 135 11.26 7.72 19.43
N ALA A 136 11.64 8.66 18.55
CA ALA A 136 11.63 8.44 17.11
C ALA A 136 12.52 7.26 16.69
N GLY A 137 13.69 7.10 17.33
CA GLY A 137 14.57 5.94 17.12
C GLY A 137 13.92 4.62 17.54
N ALA A 138 13.27 4.58 18.70
CA ALA A 138 12.55 3.42 19.19
C ALA A 138 11.37 3.05 18.27
N LEU A 139 10.59 4.03 17.83
CA LEU A 139 9.49 3.84 16.88
C LEU A 139 9.97 3.26 15.55
N ARG A 140 11.07 3.78 14.99
CA ARG A 140 11.68 3.22 13.77
C ARG A 140 12.03 1.74 13.93
N LYS A 141 12.67 1.39 15.04
CA LYS A 141 13.03 -0.02 15.32
C LYS A 141 11.77 -0.90 15.43
N ARG A 142 10.76 -0.44 16.16
CA ARG A 142 9.51 -1.18 16.36
C ARG A 142 8.75 -1.40 15.05
N ILE A 143 8.69 -0.38 14.19
CA ILE A 143 8.10 -0.48 12.84
C ILE A 143 8.84 -1.54 12.03
N SER A 144 10.17 -1.50 11.99
CA SER A 144 10.95 -2.50 11.24
C SER A 144 10.73 -3.93 11.75
N GLU A 145 10.70 -4.13 13.07
CA GLU A 145 10.39 -5.44 13.68
C GLU A 145 9.00 -5.94 13.27
N LEU A 146 8.00 -5.07 13.27
CA LEU A 146 6.62 -5.40 12.90
C LEU A 146 6.51 -5.74 11.41
N GLN A 147 7.18 -4.99 10.53
CA GLN A 147 7.23 -5.29 9.10
C GLN A 147 7.83 -6.67 8.83
N ILE A 148 8.94 -7.01 9.49
CA ILE A 148 9.57 -8.33 9.36
C ILE A 148 8.63 -9.44 9.84
N ALA A 149 7.88 -9.22 10.94
CA ALA A 149 6.91 -10.19 11.44
C ALA A 149 5.77 -10.43 10.44
N ILE A 150 5.23 -9.36 9.85
CA ILE A 150 4.18 -9.43 8.81
C ILE A 150 4.70 -10.16 7.57
N ASP A 151 5.90 -9.81 7.08
CA ASP A 151 6.50 -10.43 5.90
C ASP A 151 6.76 -11.92 6.11
N ARG A 152 7.29 -12.30 7.28
CA ARG A 152 7.46 -13.70 7.65
C ARG A 152 6.13 -14.43 7.64
N ALA A 153 5.10 -13.87 8.29
CA ALA A 153 3.79 -14.50 8.34
C ALA A 153 3.20 -14.69 6.93
N ASN A 154 3.39 -13.72 6.04
CA ASN A 154 2.94 -13.83 4.65
C ASN A 154 3.68 -14.90 3.83
N LEU A 155 4.96 -15.12 4.12
CA LEU A 155 5.77 -16.12 3.42
C LEU A 155 5.55 -17.55 3.94
N THR A 156 5.25 -17.72 5.22
CA THR A 156 5.15 -19.05 5.85
C THR A 156 3.73 -19.59 5.96
N ASN A 157 2.71 -18.76 5.76
CA ASN A 157 1.31 -19.19 5.82
C ASN A 157 0.73 -19.39 4.42
N TYR A 158 -0.09 -20.44 4.30
CA TYR A 158 -0.63 -20.90 3.03
C TYR A 158 -2.15 -20.84 3.03
N ILE A 159 -2.70 -20.47 1.89
CA ILE A 159 -4.14 -20.40 1.64
C ILE A 159 -4.51 -21.25 0.43
N GLU A 160 -5.78 -21.67 0.38
CA GLU A 160 -6.36 -22.36 -0.76
C GLU A 160 -7.16 -21.37 -1.62
N ILE A 161 -6.79 -21.32 -2.90
CA ILE A 161 -7.42 -20.47 -3.92
C ILE A 161 -7.94 -21.28 -5.10
#